data_AF-A0A969CD50-F1
#
_entry.id   AF-A0A969CD50-F1
#
_cell.length_a   1.000
_cell.length_b   1.000
_cell.length_c   1.000
_cell.angle_alpha   90.00
_cell.angle_beta   90.00
_cell.angle_gamma   90.00
#
_symmetry.space_group_name_H-M   'P 1'
#
loop_
_entity.id
_entity.type
_entity.pdbx_description
1 polymer ?
#
loop_
_entity_poly.entity_id
_entity_poly.type
_entity_poly.pdbx_seq_one_letter_code
_entity_poly.pdbx_strand_id
1 'polypeptide(L)'
;RGYSLSLSHSIIDAGKGVGDDPETSFAVSNATDPEKDWGPPTQVNGITVFGRMRVEQISGRSGIWVHGLEVLNNQIGCIRYSYFSGKDDRLPQNLGCITGTEAKLRFVSEMFGEPAYGQVDRTSDFRIRERGSGDDEMGAFGFLLEAHKWRNLQIRFREFMPVGIRPILIPVT
;
A
#
# COMPACT_ATOMS: atom_id res chain seq x y z
N ARG A 1 11.03 20.42 -19.28
CA ARG A 1 11.32 20.63 -17.85
C ARG A 1 10.15 20.04 -17.09
N GLY A 2 10.21 18.74 -16.78
CA GLY A 2 9.10 18.02 -16.15
C GLY A 2 9.22 18.11 -14.64
N TYR A 3 8.14 18.49 -13.96
CA TYR A 3 8.03 18.39 -12.51
C TYR A 3 8.12 16.91 -12.09
N SER A 4 8.72 16.63 -10.94
CA SER A 4 8.67 15.30 -10.31
C SER A 4 7.70 15.32 -9.13
N LEU A 5 7.10 14.16 -8.85
CA LEU A 5 6.17 13.97 -7.73
C LEU A 5 6.84 13.10 -6.66
N SER A 6 6.80 13.53 -5.40
CA SER A 6 7.29 12.74 -4.27
C SER A 6 6.18 12.58 -3.24
N LEU A 7 5.84 11.32 -2.93
CA LEU A 7 4.76 10.96 -2.02
C LEU A 7 5.31 10.10 -0.90
N SER A 8 4.91 10.39 0.34
CA SER A 8 5.37 9.63 1.50
C SER A 8 4.29 9.58 2.57
N HIS A 9 4.04 8.39 3.12
CA HIS A 9 3.09 8.17 4.22
C HIS A 9 1.72 8.80 3.93
N SER A 10 1.17 8.52 2.75
CA SER A 10 -0.01 9.21 2.20
C SER A 10 -0.99 8.25 1.55
N ILE A 11 -2.28 8.59 1.65
CA ILE A 11 -3.35 7.96 0.87
C ILE A 11 -3.67 8.86 -0.32
N ILE A 12 -3.78 8.28 -1.51
CA ILE A 12 -4.22 8.97 -2.72
C ILE A 12 -5.47 8.22 -3.21
N ASP A 13 -6.58 8.94 -3.35
CA ASP A 13 -7.89 8.33 -3.55
C ASP A 13 -8.67 8.96 -4.71
N ALA A 14 -9.16 8.09 -5.60
CA ALA A 14 -10.09 8.38 -6.69
C ALA A 14 -11.47 7.74 -6.48
N GLY A 15 -11.79 7.31 -5.26
CA GLY A 15 -13.06 6.75 -4.83
C GLY A 15 -13.28 5.29 -5.23
N LYS A 16 -12.21 4.49 -5.36
CA LYS A 16 -12.27 3.11 -5.85
C LYS A 16 -11.54 2.14 -4.92
N GLY A 17 -12.33 1.31 -4.25
CA GLY A 17 -11.90 0.29 -3.30
C GLY A 17 -11.50 -1.04 -3.94
N VAL A 18 -11.05 -1.99 -3.11
CA VAL A 18 -10.48 -3.29 -3.53
C VAL A 18 -11.44 -4.10 -4.40
N GLY A 19 -12.74 -4.00 -4.14
CA GLY A 19 -13.78 -4.73 -4.86
C GLY A 19 -14.36 -3.99 -6.07
N ASP A 20 -14.03 -2.71 -6.25
CA ASP A 20 -14.68 -1.86 -7.25
C ASP A 20 -14.08 -2.06 -8.65
N ASP A 21 -14.88 -1.75 -9.67
CA ASP A 21 -14.35 -1.52 -11.02
C ASP A 21 -13.78 -0.09 -11.08
N PRO A 22 -12.47 0.07 -11.32
CA PRO A 22 -11.87 1.39 -11.36
C PRO A 22 -12.30 2.23 -12.59
N GLU A 23 -12.75 1.60 -13.68
CA GLU A 23 -13.03 2.27 -14.96
C GLU A 23 -11.91 3.27 -15.35
N THR A 24 -12.24 4.56 -15.42
CA THR A 24 -11.34 5.69 -15.75
C THR A 24 -11.00 6.55 -14.53
N SER A 25 -11.17 6.01 -13.31
CA SER A 25 -10.85 6.71 -12.06
C SER A 25 -9.36 6.62 -11.76
N PHE A 26 -8.64 7.70 -12.05
CA PHE A 26 -7.20 7.81 -11.80
C PHE A 26 -6.91 8.59 -10.53
N ALA A 27 -6.18 7.95 -9.60
CA ALA A 27 -5.63 8.59 -8.41
C ALA A 27 -4.45 9.51 -8.76
N VAL A 28 -3.61 9.08 -9.72
CA VAL A 28 -2.53 9.88 -10.30
C VAL A 28 -2.46 9.59 -11.80
N SER A 29 -2.58 10.61 -12.62
CA SER A 29 -2.32 10.56 -14.07
C SER A 29 -1.98 11.97 -14.58
N ASN A 30 -1.90 12.12 -15.90
CA ASN A 30 -1.87 13.43 -16.53
C ASN A 30 -3.16 14.22 -16.22
N ALA A 31 -3.04 15.53 -15.99
CA ALA A 31 -4.17 16.38 -15.63
C ALA A 31 -5.08 16.75 -16.82
N THR A 32 -4.55 16.73 -18.04
CA THR A 32 -5.26 17.14 -19.26
C THR A 32 -5.85 15.95 -20.02
N ASP A 33 -5.08 14.87 -20.18
CA ASP A 33 -5.53 13.63 -20.83
C ASP A 33 -5.12 12.40 -20.01
N PRO A 34 -5.91 12.03 -18.98
CA PRO A 34 -5.58 10.94 -18.05
C PRO A 34 -5.44 9.56 -18.71
N GLU A 35 -6.05 9.33 -19.87
CA GLU A 35 -6.08 8.03 -20.55
C GLU A 35 -4.97 7.87 -21.59
N LYS A 36 -4.51 8.97 -22.19
CA LYS A 36 -3.52 8.93 -23.28
C LYS A 36 -2.15 9.47 -22.88
N ASP A 37 -2.13 10.40 -21.93
CA ASP A 37 -0.88 10.96 -21.39
C ASP A 37 -0.52 10.33 -20.04
N TRP A 38 0.67 10.69 -19.55
CA TRP A 38 1.27 10.10 -18.35
C TRP A 38 1.46 11.16 -17.27
N GLY A 39 1.30 10.75 -16.01
CA GLY A 39 1.71 11.54 -14.86
C GLY A 39 3.24 11.72 -14.79
N PRO A 40 3.74 12.63 -13.95
CA PRO A 40 5.16 12.91 -13.84
C PRO A 40 5.97 11.72 -13.30
N PRO A 41 7.30 11.71 -13.48
CA PRO A 41 8.19 10.82 -12.74
C PRO A 41 7.93 10.91 -11.23
N THR A 42 7.66 9.77 -10.60
CA THR A 42 7.15 9.70 -9.23
C THR A 42 8.06 8.91 -8.30
N GLN A 43 8.23 9.38 -7.08
CA GLN A 43 8.95 8.68 -6.02
C GLN A 43 8.02 8.43 -4.84
N VAL A 44 7.99 7.19 -4.33
CA VAL A 44 7.00 6.77 -3.32
C VAL A 44 7.63 6.08 -2.11
N ASN A 45 7.10 6.36 -0.92
CA ASN A 45 7.53 5.70 0.30
C ASN A 45 6.36 5.54 1.27
N GLY A 46 5.79 4.33 1.37
CA GLY A 46 4.65 4.09 2.25
C GLY A 46 3.41 4.82 1.76
N ILE A 47 2.80 4.38 0.67
CA ILE A 47 1.59 5.02 0.13
C ILE A 47 0.49 3.99 -0.12
N THR A 48 -0.77 4.41 0.00
CA THR A 48 -1.92 3.60 -0.39
C THR A 48 -2.67 4.33 -1.49
N VAL A 49 -2.95 3.65 -2.60
CA VAL A 49 -3.59 4.23 -3.78
C VAL A 49 -4.91 3.53 -4.05
N PHE A 50 -6.01 4.25 -3.90
CA PHE A 50 -7.37 3.87 -4.26
C PHE A 50 -7.69 4.49 -5.63
N GLY A 51 -7.88 3.66 -6.64
CA GLY A 51 -7.94 4.07 -8.06
C GLY A 51 -6.70 3.68 -8.85
N ARG A 52 -6.75 3.94 -10.16
CA ARG A 52 -5.64 3.63 -11.10
C ARG A 52 -4.53 4.66 -10.98
N MET A 53 -3.30 4.25 -11.28
CA MET A 53 -2.15 5.15 -11.30
C MET A 53 -1.37 5.01 -12.60
N ARG A 54 -1.14 6.11 -13.30
CA ARG A 54 -0.37 6.17 -14.56
C ARG A 54 0.71 7.23 -14.49
N VAL A 55 1.97 6.81 -14.59
CA VAL A 55 3.12 7.71 -14.46
C VAL A 55 4.23 7.40 -15.46
N GLU A 56 5.04 8.40 -15.78
CA GLU A 56 6.14 8.25 -16.73
C GLU A 56 7.20 7.27 -16.22
N GLN A 57 7.60 7.42 -14.94
CA GLN A 57 8.59 6.61 -14.24
C GLN A 57 8.18 6.51 -12.78
N ILE A 58 8.58 5.43 -12.10
CA ILE A 58 8.36 5.29 -10.66
C ILE A 58 9.48 4.55 -9.96
N SER A 59 9.80 4.99 -8.75
CA SER A 59 10.70 4.27 -7.83
C SER A 59 10.21 4.42 -6.40
N GLY A 60 10.47 3.42 -5.56
CA GLY A 60 10.03 3.52 -4.18
C GLY A 60 9.84 2.20 -3.46
N ARG A 61 9.13 2.26 -2.34
CA ARG A 61 8.89 1.10 -1.48
C ARG A 61 7.62 1.21 -0.65
N SER A 62 7.17 0.06 -0.14
CA SER A 62 6.04 -0.07 0.79
C SER A 62 4.74 0.56 0.26
N GLY A 63 4.50 0.48 -1.05
CA GLY A 63 3.24 0.95 -1.64
C GLY A 63 2.15 -0.12 -1.60
N ILE A 64 0.89 0.31 -1.57
CA ILE A 64 -0.27 -0.50 -1.89
C ILE A 64 -0.99 0.16 -3.06
N TRP A 65 -1.07 -0.54 -4.19
CA TRP A 65 -1.92 -0.16 -5.32
C TRP A 65 -3.11 -1.09 -5.39
N VAL A 66 -4.29 -0.54 -5.12
CA VAL A 66 -5.55 -1.29 -5.07
C VAL A 66 -6.02 -1.67 -6.48
N HIS A 67 -5.73 -0.83 -7.48
CA HIS A 67 -5.94 -1.09 -8.90
C HIS A 67 -4.65 -0.95 -9.71
N GLY A 68 -4.76 -1.02 -11.05
CA GLY A 68 -3.63 -1.03 -11.96
C GLY A 68 -2.67 0.15 -11.79
N LEU A 69 -1.40 -0.18 -11.60
CA LEU A 69 -0.27 0.73 -11.73
C LEU A 69 0.37 0.55 -13.11
N GLU A 70 0.33 1.59 -13.93
CA GLU A 70 0.94 1.59 -15.25
C GLU A 70 2.08 2.60 -15.32
N VAL A 71 3.24 2.12 -15.80
CA VAL A 71 4.46 2.93 -15.91
C VAL A 71 4.93 2.95 -17.36
N LEU A 72 5.07 4.15 -17.94
CA LEU A 72 5.50 4.31 -19.33
C LEU A 72 6.90 3.73 -19.55
N ASN A 73 7.89 4.25 -18.82
CA ASN A 73 9.27 3.80 -18.87
C ASN A 73 9.54 2.83 -17.71
N ASN A 74 9.12 1.58 -17.90
CA ASN A 74 9.31 0.50 -16.95
C ASN A 74 10.73 -0.12 -16.96
N GLN A 75 11.66 0.45 -17.73
CA GLN A 75 13.07 0.08 -17.71
C GLN A 75 13.88 0.88 -16.67
N ILE A 76 13.27 1.96 -16.12
CA ILE A 76 13.89 2.82 -15.12
C ILE A 76 13.12 2.73 -13.81
N GLY A 77 13.87 2.65 -12.71
CA GLY A 77 13.32 2.60 -11.35
C GLY A 77 13.12 1.19 -10.82
N CYS A 78 12.78 1.12 -9.55
CA CYS A 78 12.47 -0.13 -8.87
C CYS A 78 11.46 0.12 -7.74
N ILE A 79 10.46 -0.75 -7.64
CA ILE A 79 9.52 -0.78 -6.51
C ILE A 79 9.86 -1.97 -5.61
N ARG A 80 9.89 -1.74 -4.30
CA ARG A 80 10.27 -2.76 -3.31
C ARG A 80 9.20 -2.99 -2.27
N TYR A 81 9.05 -4.22 -1.79
CA TYR A 81 8.23 -4.58 -0.62
C TYR A 81 6.82 -3.97 -0.68
N SER A 82 6.16 -4.07 -1.83
CA SER A 82 4.89 -3.40 -2.12
C SER A 82 3.84 -4.39 -2.59
N TYR A 83 2.58 -3.97 -2.52
CA TYR A 83 1.43 -4.72 -3.00
C TYR A 83 0.89 -4.13 -4.30
N PHE A 84 0.61 -4.98 -5.27
CA PHE A 84 -0.07 -4.63 -6.52
C PHE A 84 -1.36 -5.42 -6.69
N SER A 85 -2.34 -4.84 -7.37
CA SER A 85 -3.64 -5.48 -7.60
C SER A 85 -3.53 -6.80 -8.37
N GLY A 86 -2.54 -6.93 -9.26
CA GLY A 86 -2.40 -8.03 -10.21
C GLY A 86 -3.27 -7.88 -11.46
N LYS A 87 -3.95 -6.74 -11.64
CA LYS A 87 -4.84 -6.43 -12.76
C LYS A 87 -4.34 -5.18 -13.47
N ASP A 88 -4.12 -5.28 -14.79
CA ASP A 88 -3.70 -4.16 -15.65
C ASP A 88 -2.40 -3.46 -15.19
N ASP A 89 -1.56 -4.17 -14.45
CA ASP A 89 -0.30 -3.66 -13.92
C ASP A 89 0.80 -3.68 -15.01
N ARG A 90 1.41 -2.52 -15.29
CA ARG A 90 2.62 -2.37 -16.08
C ARG A 90 3.72 -1.81 -15.19
N LEU A 91 4.48 -2.70 -14.57
CA LEU A 91 5.41 -2.38 -13.50
C LEU A 91 6.87 -2.25 -13.97
N PRO A 92 7.70 -1.43 -13.30
CA PRO A 92 9.15 -1.50 -13.44
C PRO A 92 9.70 -2.74 -12.73
N GLN A 93 11.03 -2.86 -12.64
CA GLN A 93 11.67 -3.90 -11.83
C GLN A 93 11.11 -3.88 -10.40
N ASN A 94 10.69 -5.04 -9.89
CA ASN A 94 10.10 -5.16 -8.57
C ASN A 94 10.85 -6.19 -7.70
N LEU A 95 10.98 -5.91 -6.40
CA LEU A 95 11.71 -6.76 -5.46
C LEU A 95 10.89 -6.98 -4.20
N GLY A 96 10.63 -8.24 -3.85
CA GLY A 96 9.87 -8.60 -2.64
C GLY A 96 8.44 -8.05 -2.64
N CYS A 97 7.89 -7.76 -3.82
CA CYS A 97 6.52 -7.31 -3.96
C CYS A 97 5.58 -8.52 -4.09
N ILE A 98 4.32 -8.31 -3.74
CA ILE A 98 3.25 -9.31 -3.77
C ILE A 98 2.08 -8.81 -4.60
N THR A 99 1.29 -9.73 -5.12
CA THR A 99 0.11 -9.43 -5.95
C THR A 99 -1.18 -9.86 -5.28
N GLY A 100 -2.29 -9.22 -5.65
CA GLY A 100 -3.63 -9.53 -5.14
C GLY A 100 -4.13 -10.94 -5.50
N THR A 101 -3.53 -11.59 -6.50
CA THR A 101 -3.81 -13.00 -6.83
C THR A 101 -3.25 -13.97 -5.78
N GLU A 102 -2.20 -13.57 -5.07
CA GLU A 102 -1.53 -14.40 -4.07
C GLU A 102 -1.88 -14.00 -2.64
N ALA A 103 -2.05 -12.70 -2.39
CA ALA A 103 -2.23 -12.14 -1.05
C ALA A 103 -3.53 -11.35 -0.98
N LYS A 104 -4.40 -11.72 -0.03
CA LYS A 104 -5.68 -11.05 0.15
C LYS A 104 -5.51 -9.73 0.91
N LEU A 105 -5.82 -8.61 0.27
CA LEU A 105 -5.89 -7.29 0.89
C LEU A 105 -7.31 -6.97 1.37
N ARG A 106 -7.40 -6.40 2.57
CA ARG A 106 -8.62 -5.82 3.16
C ARG A 106 -8.26 -4.58 3.96
N PHE A 107 -9.13 -3.58 3.93
CA PHE A 107 -9.04 -2.43 4.82
C PHE A 107 -10.12 -2.52 5.89
N VAL A 108 -9.87 -1.87 7.03
CA VAL A 108 -10.86 -1.71 8.09
C VAL A 108 -12.00 -0.82 7.58
N SER A 109 -11.64 0.23 6.84
CA SER A 109 -12.57 1.06 6.08
C SER A 109 -11.95 1.53 4.77
N GLU A 110 -12.78 1.56 3.73
CA GLU A 110 -12.47 2.11 2.41
C GLU A 110 -13.30 3.39 2.14
N MET A 111 -14.11 3.82 3.11
CA MET A 111 -14.98 4.98 2.99
C MET A 111 -14.29 6.22 3.56
N PHE A 112 -14.08 7.22 2.71
CA PHE A 112 -13.49 8.48 3.11
C PHE A 112 -14.32 9.15 4.23
N GLY A 113 -13.63 9.59 5.28
CA GLY A 113 -14.24 10.22 6.46
C GLY A 113 -14.48 9.26 7.64
N GLU A 114 -14.37 7.95 7.44
CA GLU A 114 -14.38 7.01 8.56
C GLU A 114 -13.02 6.99 9.30
N PRO A 115 -13.00 6.83 10.64
CA PRO A 115 -11.76 6.92 11.42
C PRO A 115 -10.65 5.94 11.01
N ALA A 116 -11.03 4.75 10.51
CA ALA A 116 -10.10 3.70 10.11
C ALA A 116 -9.85 3.66 8.60
N TYR A 117 -10.17 4.75 7.90
CA TYR A 117 -10.03 4.86 6.45
C TYR A 117 -8.61 4.56 5.99
N GLY A 118 -8.48 3.56 5.11
CA GLY A 118 -7.22 3.11 4.54
C GLY A 118 -6.31 2.31 5.48
N GLN A 119 -6.73 2.03 6.73
CA GLN A 119 -5.97 1.16 7.63
C GLN A 119 -6.13 -0.29 7.21
N VAL A 120 -5.03 -1.04 7.11
CA VAL A 120 -5.06 -2.45 6.70
C VAL A 120 -5.74 -3.28 7.78
N ASP A 121 -6.71 -4.09 7.37
CA ASP A 121 -7.43 -4.96 8.28
C ASP A 121 -6.55 -6.15 8.72
N ARG A 122 -6.72 -6.59 9.96
CA ARG A 122 -5.95 -7.70 10.55
C ARG A 122 -6.18 -9.04 9.86
N THR A 123 -7.28 -9.20 9.13
CA THR A 123 -7.59 -10.37 8.32
C THR A 123 -6.92 -10.35 6.95
N SER A 124 -6.23 -9.26 6.59
CA SER A 124 -5.34 -9.23 5.44
C SER A 124 -4.20 -10.22 5.59
N ASP A 125 -3.68 -10.67 4.44
CA ASP A 125 -2.53 -11.55 4.37
C ASP A 125 -1.37 -10.98 5.20
N PHE A 126 -0.71 -11.86 5.97
CA PHE A 126 0.37 -11.45 6.85
C PHE A 126 1.53 -10.80 6.08
N ARG A 127 1.74 -11.14 4.80
CA ARG A 127 2.76 -10.50 3.96
C ARG A 127 2.49 -9.00 3.77
N ILE A 128 1.23 -8.59 3.68
CA ILE A 128 0.87 -7.17 3.59
C ILE A 128 1.13 -6.47 4.92
N ARG A 129 0.80 -7.13 6.03
CA ARG A 129 0.91 -6.57 7.39
C ARG A 129 2.34 -6.54 7.95
N GLU A 130 3.22 -7.42 7.49
CA GLU A 130 4.51 -7.68 8.17
C GLU A 130 5.71 -7.77 7.21
N ARG A 131 5.53 -7.65 5.89
CA ARG A 131 6.63 -7.78 4.88
C ARG A 131 6.80 -6.56 3.98
N GLY A 132 6.29 -5.41 4.41
CA GLY A 132 6.61 -4.10 3.86
C GLY A 132 8.03 -3.66 4.21
N SER A 133 8.34 -2.40 3.89
CA SER A 133 9.66 -1.84 4.15
C SER A 133 9.99 -1.85 5.64
N GLY A 134 11.10 -2.48 6.03
CA GLY A 134 11.50 -2.58 7.44
C GLY A 134 10.79 -3.70 8.22
N ASP A 135 10.28 -4.70 7.50
CA ASP A 135 9.50 -5.83 8.05
C ASP A 135 8.26 -5.35 8.83
N ASP A 136 7.57 -4.34 8.29
CA ASP A 136 6.31 -3.80 8.82
C ASP A 136 5.20 -3.76 7.75
N GLU A 137 4.10 -3.08 8.03
CA GLU A 137 2.94 -2.99 7.16
C GLU A 137 3.26 -2.23 5.86
N MET A 138 2.74 -2.73 4.74
CA MET A 138 2.74 -2.03 3.46
C MET A 138 1.72 -0.88 3.48
N GLY A 139 1.97 0.17 2.72
CA GLY A 139 1.01 1.24 2.51
C GLY A 139 1.25 2.49 3.36
N ALA A 140 0.23 3.34 3.42
CA ALA A 140 0.30 4.66 4.04
C ALA A 140 0.63 4.62 5.54
N PHE A 141 0.20 3.58 6.26
CA PHE A 141 0.33 3.48 7.72
C PHE A 141 1.55 2.69 8.21
N GLY A 142 2.39 2.16 7.31
CA GLY A 142 3.56 1.37 7.69
C GLY A 142 4.56 2.09 8.61
N PHE A 143 4.55 3.42 8.62
CA PHE A 143 5.37 4.23 9.54
C PHE A 143 4.94 4.15 11.01
N LEU A 144 3.72 3.66 11.29
CA LEU A 144 3.21 3.46 12.66
C LEU A 144 3.85 2.26 13.37
N LEU A 145 4.55 1.41 12.61
CA LEU A 145 5.25 0.23 13.10
C LEU A 145 4.34 -0.78 13.82
N GLU A 146 3.13 -0.99 13.28
CA GLU A 146 2.12 -1.86 13.91
C GLU A 146 2.61 -3.30 14.01
N ALA A 147 3.30 -3.82 12.99
CA ALA A 147 3.85 -5.18 13.05
C ALA A 147 4.83 -5.32 14.21
N HIS A 148 5.73 -4.35 14.39
CA HIS A 148 6.68 -4.32 15.50
C HIS A 148 5.97 -4.22 16.86
N LYS A 149 4.97 -3.34 17.00
CA LYS A 149 4.18 -3.22 18.25
C LYS A 149 3.53 -4.56 18.61
N TRP A 150 2.85 -5.19 17.66
CA TRP A 150 2.22 -6.49 17.82
C TRP A 150 3.22 -7.57 18.23
N ARG A 151 4.35 -7.65 17.52
CA ARG A 151 5.40 -8.64 17.76
C ARG A 151 6.01 -8.46 19.15
N ASN A 152 6.36 -7.23 19.52
CA ASN A 152 6.96 -6.91 20.81
C ASN A 152 6.02 -7.22 21.96
N LEU A 153 4.73 -6.87 21.84
CA LEU A 153 3.72 -7.23 22.84
C LEU A 153 3.61 -8.76 22.98
N GLN A 154 3.45 -9.49 21.88
CA GLN A 154 3.35 -10.96 21.93
C GLN A 154 4.55 -11.63 22.61
N ILE A 155 5.77 -11.16 22.32
CA ILE A 155 6.99 -11.69 22.95
C ILE A 155 6.95 -11.47 24.46
N ARG A 156 6.66 -10.25 24.92
CA ARG A 156 6.67 -9.91 26.35
C ARG A 156 5.54 -10.58 27.11
N PHE A 157 4.36 -10.69 26.52
CA PHE A 157 3.27 -11.44 27.14
C PHE A 157 3.60 -12.93 27.24
N ARG A 158 4.27 -13.54 26.25
CA ARG A 158 4.71 -14.94 26.36
C ARG A 158 5.76 -15.13 27.47
N GLU A 159 6.63 -14.15 27.68
CA GLU A 159 7.70 -14.19 28.67
C GLU A 159 7.21 -13.97 30.10
N PHE A 160 6.26 -13.06 30.30
CA PHE A 160 5.89 -12.57 31.64
C PHE A 160 4.45 -12.91 32.07
N MET A 161 3.65 -13.57 31.25
CA MET A 161 2.28 -13.94 31.64
C MET A 161 2.24 -15.11 32.64
N PRO A 162 1.51 -14.97 33.76
CA PRO A 162 1.22 -16.08 34.64
C PRO A 162 0.44 -17.20 33.93
N VAL A 163 0.67 -18.44 34.38
CA VAL A 163 -0.07 -19.61 33.90
C VAL A 163 -1.56 -19.45 34.22
N GLY A 164 -2.41 -19.80 33.25
CA GLY A 164 -3.87 -19.77 33.40
C GLY A 164 -4.53 -18.43 33.02
N ILE A 165 -3.76 -17.41 32.64
CA ILE A 165 -4.29 -16.13 32.15
C ILE A 165 -4.26 -16.10 30.62
N ARG A 166 -5.23 -15.45 29.98
CA ARG A 166 -5.25 -15.18 28.54
C ARG A 166 -5.37 -13.67 28.31
N PRO A 167 -4.38 -13.02 27.66
CA PRO A 167 -4.43 -11.58 27.46
C PRO A 167 -5.26 -11.26 26.22
N ILE A 168 -5.95 -10.13 26.24
CA ILE A 168 -6.51 -9.51 25.05
C ILE A 168 -5.57 -8.37 24.66
N LEU A 169 -4.90 -8.53 23.53
CA LEU A 169 -3.97 -7.53 23.02
C LEU A 169 -4.73 -6.52 22.15
N ILE A 170 -4.62 -5.24 22.49
CA ILE A 170 -5.23 -4.12 21.77
C ILE A 170 -4.15 -3.03 21.62
N PRO A 171 -3.43 -2.98 20.50
CA PRO A 171 -2.62 -1.82 20.16
C PRO A 171 -3.52 -0.68 19.72
N VAL A 172 -3.10 0.53 20.07
CA VAL A 172 -3.76 1.76 19.67
C VAL A 172 -2.91 2.38 18.57
N THR A 173 -3.56 2.69 17.45
CA THR A 173 -3.02 3.45 16.32
C THR A 173 -3.24 4.94 16.50
#